data_AF-K1TZN2-F1
#
_entry.id   AF-K1TZN2-F1
#
_cell.length_a   1.000
_cell.length_b   1.000
_cell.length_c   1.000
_cell.angle_alpha   90.00
_cell.angle_beta   90.00
_cell.angle_gamma   90.00
#
_symmetry.space_group_name_H-M   'P 1'
#
loop_
_entity.id
_entity.type
_entity.pdbx_description
1 polymer ?
#
loop_
_entity_poly.entity_id
_entity_poly.type
_entity_poly.pdbx_seq_one_letter_code
_entity_poly.pdbx_strand_id
1 'polypeptide(L)' 'IAQAIREAKRAKEEGVSKTILFNLSGHGQIDLYAYEQYFAGKLRDYEISDNEIRSTLNELDKII' A
#
# COMPACT_ATOMS: atom_id res chain seq x y z
N ILE A 1 -3.49 2.17 9.73
CA ILE A 1 -2.33 2.44 10.62
C ILE A 1 -1.65 3.78 10.31
N ALA A 2 -1.24 4.06 9.07
CA ALA A 2 -0.49 5.29 8.72
C ALA A 2 -1.15 6.61 9.18
N GLN A 3 -2.48 6.76 9.04
CA GLN A 3 -3.18 7.96 9.52
C GLN A 3 -3.14 8.09 11.05
N ALA A 4 -3.33 6.99 11.78
CA ALA A 4 -3.26 7.01 13.25
C ALA A 4 -1.87 7.47 13.75
N ILE A 5 -0.80 7.06 13.06
CA ILE A 5 0.57 7.53 13.34
C ILE A 5 0.70 9.04 13.06
N ARG A 6 0.14 9.53 11.96
CA ARG A 6 0.17 10.97 11.63
C ARG A 6 -0.57 11.81 12.69
N GLU A 7 -1.75 11.37 13.12
CA GLU A 7 -2.48 12.06 14.19
C GLU A 7 -1.72 12.04 15.51
N ALA A 8 -1.04 10.94 15.85
CA ALA A 8 -0.20 10.85 17.05
C ALA A 8 0.99 11.82 17.00
N LYS A 9 1.66 11.96 15.83
CA LYS A 9 2.73 12.94 15.64
C LYS A 9 2.22 14.36 15.78
N ARG A 10 1.08 14.66 15.17
CA ARG A 10 0.42 15.97 15.29
C ARG A 10 0.04 16.30 16.73
N ALA A 11 -0.52 15.35 17.48
CA ALA A 11 -0.85 15.54 18.91
C ALA A 11 0.40 15.86 19.74
N LYS A 12 1.54 15.22 19.43
CA LYS A 12 2.83 15.50 20.05
C LYS A 12 3.33 16.92 19.71
N GLU A 13 3.24 17.34 18.46
CA GLU A 13 3.64 18.69 18.00
C GLU A 13 2.78 19.79 18.64
N GLU A 14 1.47 19.54 18.79
CA GLU A 14 0.52 20.46 19.41
C GLU A 14 0.61 20.46 20.96
N GLY A 15 1.30 19.47 21.56
CA GLY A 15 1.39 19.33 23.02
C GLY A 15 0.08 18.92 23.69
N VAL A 16 -0.90 18.39 22.93
CA VAL A 16 -2.23 18.04 23.42
C VAL A 16 -2.37 16.53 23.53
N SER A 17 -2.85 16.05 24.68
CA SER A 17 -3.22 14.65 24.83
C SER A 17 -4.50 14.35 24.03
N LYS A 18 -4.42 13.46 23.04
CA LYS A 18 -5.55 13.01 22.21
C LYS A 18 -5.74 11.51 22.32
N THR A 19 -6.98 11.08 22.47
CA THR A 19 -7.36 9.67 22.34
C THR A 19 -7.60 9.34 20.87
N ILE A 20 -6.85 8.37 20.32
CA ILE A 20 -6.94 7.95 18.92
C ILE A 20 -7.43 6.51 18.88
N LEU A 21 -8.67 6.31 18.45
CA LEU A 21 -9.21 4.98 18.14
C LEU A 21 -9.05 4.72 16.64
N PHE A 22 -8.52 3.56 16.29
CA PHE A 22 -8.52 3.10 14.90
C PHE A 22 -8.86 1.61 14.85
N ASN A 23 -9.52 1.19 13.77
CA ASN A 23 -9.86 -0.21 13.54
C ASN A 23 -8.65 -0.96 12.98
N LEU A 24 -8.19 -2.01 13.67
CA LEU A 24 -7.23 -2.97 13.16
C LEU A 24 -7.99 -4.26 12.79
N SER A 25 -8.53 -4.29 11.58
CA SER A 25 -9.40 -5.39 11.12
C SER A 25 -8.66 -6.59 10.52
N GLY A 26 -7.35 -6.50 10.31
CA GLY A 26 -6.55 -7.54 9.66
C GLY A 26 -5.37 -7.97 10.52
N HIS A 27 -5.02 -9.26 10.44
CA HIS A 27 -3.92 -9.88 11.19
C HIS A 27 -2.59 -9.94 10.41
N GLY A 28 -2.61 -9.72 9.09
CA GLY A 28 -1.39 -9.62 8.26
C GLY A 28 -0.71 -10.94 7.91
N GLN A 29 -1.32 -12.10 8.19
CA GLN A 29 -0.69 -13.41 7.99
C GLN A 29 -0.54 -13.79 6.50
N ILE A 30 -1.43 -13.30 5.63
CA ILE A 30 -1.33 -13.52 4.17
C ILE A 30 -0.31 -12.55 3.54
N ASP A 31 0.00 -11.45 4.23
CA ASP A 31 0.93 -10.41 3.76
C ASP A 31 2.39 -10.68 4.14
N LEU A 32 2.68 -11.80 4.84
CA LEU A 32 4.02 -12.11 5.35
C LEU A 32 5.09 -12.12 4.25
N TYR A 33 4.79 -12.69 3.08
CA TYR A 33 5.72 -12.68 1.96
C TYR A 33 6.01 -11.26 1.44
N ALA A 34 4.98 -10.39 1.39
CA ALA A 34 5.17 -9.01 0.99
C ALA A 34 6.03 -8.24 2.01
N TYR A 35 5.88 -8.52 3.31
CA TYR A 35 6.75 -7.98 4.35
C TYR A 35 8.21 -8.44 4.18
N GLU A 36 8.44 -9.73 3.95
CA GLU A 36 9.79 -10.25 3.68
C GLU A 36 10.44 -9.55 2.48
N GLN A 37 9.72 -9.40 1.37
CA GLN A 37 10.21 -8.72 0.18
C GLN A 37 10.48 -7.23 0.44
N TYR A 38 9.64 -6.56 1.23
CA TYR A 38 9.86 -5.17 1.64
C TYR A 38 11.13 -5.03 2.49
N PHE A 39 11.27 -5.85 3.54
CA PHE A 39 12.44 -5.81 4.42
C PHE A 39 13.73 -6.22 3.72
N ALA A 40 13.66 -7.07 2.70
CA ALA A 40 14.78 -7.43 1.85
C ALA A 40 15.11 -6.36 0.77
N GLY A 41 14.34 -5.28 0.67
CA GLY A 41 14.52 -4.24 -0.36
C GLY A 41 14.19 -4.72 -1.79
N LYS A 42 13.44 -5.82 -1.90
CA LYS A 42 13.07 -6.47 -3.17
C LYS A 42 11.70 -6.04 -3.67
N LEU A 43 10.85 -5.52 -2.79
CA LEU A 43 9.55 -4.97 -3.19
C LEU A 43 9.77 -3.70 -4.01
N ARG A 44 9.27 -3.71 -5.25
CA ARG A 44 9.36 -2.57 -6.19
C ARG A 44 7.97 -2.22 -6.69
N ASP A 45 7.75 -0.93 -6.89
CA ASP A 45 6.57 -0.45 -7.59
C ASP A 45 6.66 -0.94 -9.04
N TYR A 46 5.63 -1.66 -9.47
CA TYR A 46 5.53 -2.11 -10.85
C TYR A 46 4.78 -1.04 -11.65
N GLU A 47 5.48 -0.39 -12.56
CA GLU A 47 4.87 0.48 -13.55
C GLU A 47 4.61 -0.33 -14.84
N ILE A 48 3.36 -0.37 -15.27
CA ILE A 48 3.01 -0.99 -16.56
C ILE A 48 3.46 -0.03 -17.65
N SER A 49 4.24 -0.53 -18.61
CA SER A 49 4.65 0.30 -19.75
C SER A 49 3.51 0.48 -20.76
N ASP A 50 3.49 1.61 -21.46
CA ASP A 50 2.51 1.88 -22.53
C ASP A 50 2.46 0.78 -23.61
N ASN A 51 3.59 0.10 -23.84
CA ASN A 51 3.68 -1.01 -24.79
C ASN A 51 2.95 -2.26 -24.30
N GLU A 52 3.04 -2.60 -23.01
CA GLU A 52 2.30 -3.72 -22.40
C GLU A 52 0.79 -3.46 -22.41
N ILE A 53 0.39 -2.22 -22.14
CA ILE A 53 -1.01 -1.78 -22.25
C ILE A 53 -1.50 -1.98 -23.68
N ARG A 54 -0.77 -1.48 -24.68
CA ARG A 54 -1.15 -1.62 -26.10
C ARG A 54 -1.19 -3.06 -26.57
N SER A 55 -0.24 -3.90 -26.13
CA SER A 55 -0.23 -5.32 -26.49
C SER A 55 -1.49 -6.01 -25.97
N THR A 56 -1.88 -5.74 -24.72
CA THR A 56 -3.09 -6.32 -24.12
C THR A 56 -4.36 -5.83 -24.80
N LEU A 57 -4.45 -4.53 -25.14
CA LEU A 57 -5.60 -3.97 -25.88
C LEU A 57 -5.75 -4.60 -27.26
N ASN A 58 -4.65 -4.82 -27.99
CA ASN A 58 -4.68 -5.46 -29.31
C ASN A 58 -5.12 -6.94 -29.25
N GLU A 59 -4.89 -7.63 -28.14
CA GLU A 59 -5.37 -9.00 -27.94
C GLU A 59 -6.87 -9.02 -27.62
N LEU A 60 -7.37 -8.07 -26.83
CA LEU A 60 -8.79 -7.89 -26.54
C LEU A 60 -9.61 -7.58 -27.82
N ASP A 61 -9.09 -6.71 -28.69
CA ASP A 61 -9.73 -6.36 -29.97
C ASP A 61 -9.85 -7.54 -30.96
N LYS A 62 -9.10 -8.63 -30.76
CA LYS A 62 -9.21 -9.85 -31.60
C LYS A 62 -10.28 -10.82 -31.13
N ILE A 63 -10.85 -10.60 -29.94
CA ILE A 63 -11.85 -11.47 -29.32
C ILE A 63 -13.27 -10.92 -29.54
N ILE A 64 -13.40 -9.62 -29.89
CA ILE A 64 -14.65 -8.93 -30.23
C ILE A 64 -14.80 -8.87 -31.75
#